data_AF-A0A7C3KIV3-F1
#
_entry.id   AF-A0A7C3KIV3-F1
#
_cell.length_a   1.000
_cell.length_b   1.000
_cell.length_c   1.000
_cell.angle_alpha   90.00
_cell.angle_beta   90.00
_cell.angle_gamma   90.00
#
_symmetry.space_group_name_H-M   'P 1'
#
loop_
_entity.id
_entity.type
_entity.pdbx_description
1 polymer ?
#
loop_
_entity_poly.entity_id
_entity_poly.type
_entity_poly.pdbx_seq_one_letter_code
_entity_poly.pdbx_strand_id
1 'polypeptide(L)'
;MDIAALTMLVFGIMIVGSGLTGLFAPQLLLTVLGITDTGSATLLFLMATSQASLAMGLYYILASVNETRIFFQWSVPLRIINFIVFAAIIPLGIAPMQWLLVAGLELAGASATAIALASKSDFIYNPFDVLRIASLTLALVAGILAFKPFGIYGSASAFLLISSAGMIYAYHRFNPVQIGEQ
;
A
#
# COMPACT_ATOMS: atom_id res chain seq x y z
N MET A 1 -7.30 17.89 3.51
CA MET A 1 -6.48 16.77 3.99
C MET A 1 -5.08 17.31 4.25
N ASP A 2 -4.53 17.09 5.44
CA ASP A 2 -3.14 17.45 5.78
C ASP A 2 -2.14 16.94 4.71
N ILE A 3 -1.06 17.67 4.43
CA ILE A 3 -0.02 17.22 3.47
C ILE A 3 0.61 15.91 3.93
N ALA A 4 0.76 15.69 5.24
CA ALA A 4 1.27 14.41 5.75
C ALA A 4 0.30 13.25 5.48
N ALA A 5 -1.01 13.52 5.50
CA ALA A 5 -2.00 12.53 5.10
C ALA A 5 -1.93 12.28 3.57
N LEU A 6 -1.70 13.32 2.76
CA LEU A 6 -1.52 13.15 1.31
C LEU A 6 -0.30 12.27 0.97
N THR A 7 0.85 12.49 1.60
CA THR A 7 2.03 11.66 1.34
C THR A 7 1.79 10.21 1.72
N MET A 8 1.07 9.96 2.82
CA MET A 8 0.69 8.62 3.26
C MET A 8 -0.33 7.96 2.33
N LEU A 9 -1.28 8.73 1.80
CA LEU A 9 -2.25 8.25 0.82
C LEU A 9 -1.57 7.81 -0.48
N VAL A 10 -0.73 8.68 -1.06
CA VAL A 10 0.00 8.39 -2.29
C VAL A 10 0.89 7.17 -2.11
N PHE A 11 1.60 7.10 -0.98
CA PHE A 11 2.41 5.92 -0.65
C PHE A 11 1.57 4.66 -0.53
N GLY A 12 0.44 4.71 0.19
CA GLY A 12 -0.50 3.59 0.31
C GLY A 12 -1.00 3.08 -1.04
N ILE A 13 -1.36 3.98 -1.96
CA ILE A 13 -1.79 3.62 -3.32
C ILE A 13 -0.67 2.90 -4.10
N MET A 14 0.58 3.40 -4.03
CA MET A 14 1.71 2.75 -4.68
C MET A 14 1.95 1.33 -4.14
N ILE A 15 1.87 1.15 -2.82
CA ILE A 15 2.05 -0.14 -2.17
C ILE A 15 0.92 -1.11 -2.54
N VAL A 16 -0.34 -0.64 -2.58
CA VAL A 16 -1.46 -1.43 -3.12
C VAL A 16 -1.19 -1.85 -4.56
N GLY A 17 -0.76 -0.93 -5.43
CA GLY A 17 -0.42 -1.24 -6.81
C GLY A 17 0.68 -2.29 -6.94
N SER A 18 1.72 -2.20 -6.10
CA SER A 18 2.80 -3.20 -6.06
C SER A 18 2.29 -4.57 -5.62
N GLY A 19 1.46 -4.64 -4.57
CA GLY A 19 0.89 -5.90 -4.10
C GLY A 19 -0.09 -6.51 -5.10
N LEU A 20 -0.91 -5.71 -5.80
CA LEU A 20 -1.73 -6.20 -6.92
C LEU A 20 -0.86 -6.75 -8.06
N THR A 21 0.22 -6.04 -8.41
CA THR A 21 1.15 -6.49 -9.45
C THR A 21 1.75 -7.85 -9.09
N GLY A 22 2.15 -8.06 -7.83
CA GLY A 22 2.70 -9.34 -7.40
C GLY A 22 1.69 -10.49 -7.34
N LEU A 23 0.39 -10.19 -7.15
CA LEU A 23 -0.68 -11.20 -7.23
C LEU A 23 -1.06 -11.54 -8.69
N PHE A 24 -1.24 -10.55 -9.56
CA PHE A 24 -1.73 -10.77 -10.92
C PHE A 24 -0.63 -11.05 -11.94
N ALA A 25 0.53 -10.43 -11.77
CA ALA A 25 1.66 -10.47 -12.68
C ALA A 25 2.99 -10.73 -11.91
N PRO A 26 3.10 -11.86 -11.18
CA PRO A 26 4.26 -12.16 -10.35
C PRO A 26 5.58 -12.14 -11.14
N GLN A 27 5.57 -12.60 -12.39
CA GLN A 27 6.77 -12.59 -13.25
C GLN A 27 7.25 -11.18 -13.59
N LEU A 28 6.32 -10.23 -13.78
CA LEU A 28 6.67 -8.82 -14.00
C LEU A 28 7.37 -8.25 -12.77
N LEU A 29 6.82 -8.52 -11.57
CA LEU A 29 7.41 -8.04 -10.32
C LEU A 29 8.79 -8.67 -10.06
N LEU A 30 8.96 -9.98 -10.29
CA LEU A 30 10.26 -10.65 -10.19
C LEU A 30 11.29 -10.05 -11.15
N THR A 31 10.88 -9.74 -12.38
CA THR A 31 11.75 -9.11 -13.39
C THR A 31 12.21 -7.72 -12.93
N VAL A 32 11.28 -6.90 -12.42
CA VAL A 32 11.61 -5.57 -11.87
C VAL A 32 12.56 -5.68 -10.67
N LEU A 33 12.37 -6.70 -9.83
CA LEU A 33 13.22 -6.96 -8.66
C LEU A 33 14.55 -7.66 -9.02
N GLY A 34 14.79 -7.99 -10.28
CA GLY A 34 16.00 -8.69 -10.72
C GLY A 34 16.11 -10.13 -10.22
N ILE A 35 15.00 -10.76 -9.84
CA ILE A 35 14.94 -12.13 -9.35
C ILE A 35 14.66 -13.06 -10.53
N THR A 36 15.62 -13.93 -10.86
CA THR A 36 15.52 -14.90 -11.96
C THR A 36 15.01 -16.26 -11.53
N ASP A 37 15.01 -16.56 -10.23
CA ASP A 37 14.47 -17.80 -9.70
C ASP A 37 12.94 -17.72 -9.62
N THR A 38 12.27 -18.57 -10.41
CA THR A 38 10.81 -18.66 -10.47
C THR A 38 10.31 -19.99 -9.92
N GLY A 39 11.04 -20.64 -9.02
CA GLY A 39 10.62 -21.85 -8.34
C GLY A 39 9.29 -21.70 -7.59
N SER A 40 8.63 -22.82 -7.32
CA SER A 40 7.32 -22.84 -6.63
C SER A 40 7.35 -22.17 -5.26
N ALA A 41 8.45 -22.34 -4.51
CA ALA A 41 8.64 -21.68 -3.22
C ALA A 41 8.76 -20.15 -3.36
N THR A 42 9.55 -19.67 -4.33
CA THR A 42 9.73 -18.24 -4.59
C THR A 42 8.42 -17.57 -4.99
N LEU A 43 7.61 -18.23 -5.85
CA LEU A 43 6.28 -17.75 -6.22
C LEU A 43 5.32 -17.76 -5.02
N LEU A 44 5.36 -18.77 -4.15
CA LEU A 44 4.53 -18.82 -2.94
C LEU A 44 4.86 -17.67 -1.99
N PHE A 45 6.15 -17.44 -1.73
CA PHE A 45 6.59 -16.31 -0.89
C PHE A 45 6.22 -14.97 -1.51
N LEU A 46 6.37 -14.82 -2.83
CA LEU A 46 5.98 -13.59 -3.52
C LEU A 46 4.49 -13.33 -3.40
N MET A 47 3.63 -14.34 -3.55
CA MET A 47 2.18 -14.18 -3.36
C MET A 47 1.86 -13.78 -1.91
N ALA A 48 2.50 -14.41 -0.92
CA ALA A 48 2.30 -14.08 0.48
C ALA A 48 2.75 -12.66 0.83
N THR A 49 3.91 -12.21 0.34
CA THR A 49 4.42 -10.85 0.58
C THR A 49 3.62 -9.81 -0.20
N SER A 50 3.14 -10.13 -1.39
CA SER A 50 2.23 -9.27 -2.18
C SER A 50 0.90 -9.05 -1.46
N GLN A 51 0.39 -10.09 -0.83
CA GLN A 51 -0.80 -10.01 0.00
C GLN A 51 -0.59 -9.15 1.26
N ALA A 52 0.56 -9.29 1.92
CA ALA A 52 0.91 -8.45 3.07
C ALA A 52 1.09 -6.98 2.64
N SER A 53 1.70 -6.75 1.47
CA SER A 53 1.87 -5.43 0.87
C SER A 53 0.51 -4.76 0.63
N LEU A 54 -0.45 -5.49 0.04
CA LEU A 54 -1.82 -5.00 -0.13
C LEU A 54 -2.46 -4.56 1.19
N ALA A 55 -2.38 -5.41 2.22
CA ALA A 55 -2.94 -5.10 3.53
C ALA A 55 -2.35 -3.82 4.12
N MET A 56 -1.02 -3.67 4.08
CA MET A 56 -0.33 -2.49 4.58
C MET A 56 -0.68 -1.23 3.79
N GLY A 57 -0.77 -1.33 2.46
CA GLY A 57 -1.19 -0.21 1.62
C GLY A 57 -2.60 0.28 1.96
N LEU A 58 -3.53 -0.64 2.23
CA LEU A 58 -4.87 -0.30 2.69
C LEU A 58 -4.88 0.36 4.07
N TYR A 59 -4.06 -0.12 5.00
CA TYR A 59 -3.90 0.54 6.30
C TYR A 59 -3.36 1.96 6.17
N TYR A 60 -2.44 2.21 5.23
CA TYR A 60 -1.93 3.55 4.94
C TYR A 60 -3.01 4.48 4.36
N ILE A 61 -3.82 3.98 3.43
CA ILE A 61 -4.96 4.73 2.88
C ILE A 61 -5.97 5.04 4.00
N LEU A 62 -6.36 4.05 4.82
CA LEU A 62 -7.31 4.27 5.90
C LEU A 62 -6.78 5.25 6.96
N ALA A 63 -5.51 5.14 7.34
CA ALA A 63 -4.86 6.06 8.26
C ALA A 63 -4.78 7.48 7.68
N SER A 64 -4.56 7.63 6.37
CA SER A 64 -4.55 8.93 5.70
C SER A 64 -5.90 9.62 5.73
N VAL A 65 -6.99 8.88 5.45
CA VAL A 65 -8.36 9.43 5.45
C VAL A 65 -8.82 9.81 6.85
N ASN A 66 -8.37 9.08 7.88
CA ASN A 66 -8.63 9.41 9.28
C ASN A 66 -7.61 10.37 9.89
N GLU A 67 -6.69 10.94 9.09
CA GLU A 67 -5.63 11.86 9.51
C GLU A 67 -4.90 11.41 10.79
N THR A 68 -4.59 10.11 10.90
CA THR A 68 -4.03 9.52 12.12
C THR A 68 -2.55 9.89 12.28
N ARG A 69 -2.27 11.10 12.76
CA ARG A 69 -0.91 11.67 12.84
C ARG A 69 0.09 10.80 13.60
N ILE A 70 -0.33 10.14 14.68
CA ILE A 70 0.57 9.26 15.45
C ILE A 70 1.08 8.09 14.60
N PHE A 71 0.23 7.57 13.71
CA PHE A 71 0.62 6.52 12.78
C PHE A 71 1.61 7.03 11.73
N PHE A 72 1.44 8.27 11.25
CA PHE A 72 2.40 8.89 10.32
C PHE A 72 3.77 9.09 10.96
N GLN A 73 3.81 9.50 12.24
CA GLN A 73 5.06 9.68 12.97
C GLN A 73 5.82 8.36 13.14
N TRP A 74 5.12 7.26 13.41
CA TRP A 74 5.73 5.94 13.53
C TRP A 74 6.08 5.30 12.17
N SER A 75 5.38 5.65 11.09
CA SER A 75 5.70 5.11 9.77
C SER A 75 7.07 5.58 9.27
N VAL A 76 7.49 6.80 9.60
CA VAL A 76 8.79 7.36 9.18
C VAL A 76 9.99 6.51 9.66
N PRO A 77 10.21 6.28 10.97
CA PRO A 77 11.36 5.48 11.43
C PRO A 77 11.30 4.03 10.95
N LEU A 78 10.09 3.43 10.88
CA LEU A 78 9.93 2.06 10.39
C LEU A 78 10.36 1.92 8.93
N ARG A 79 9.99 2.89 8.08
CA ARG A 79 10.37 2.89 6.67
C ARG A 79 11.85 3.20 6.45
N ILE A 80 12.45 4.02 7.31
CA ILE A 80 13.91 4.20 7.33
C ILE A 80 14.63 2.89 7.70
N ILE A 81 14.11 2.13 8.67
CA ILE A 81 14.65 0.80 9.00
C ILE A 81 14.55 -0.14 7.79
N ASN A 82 13.41 -0.17 7.09
CA ASN A 82 13.26 -0.96 5.87
C ASN A 82 14.29 -0.56 4.80
N PHE A 83 14.49 0.74 4.58
CA PHE A 83 15.55 1.23 3.68
C PHE A 83 16.92 0.71 4.10
N ILE A 84 17.30 0.81 5.38
CA ILE A 84 18.59 0.35 5.88
C ILE A 84 18.77 -1.15 5.62
N VAL A 85 17.75 -1.96 5.93
CA VAL A 85 17.80 -3.41 5.72
C VAL A 85 17.93 -3.74 4.24
N PHE A 86 17.08 -3.16 3.37
CA PHE A 86 17.11 -3.42 1.93
C PHE A 86 18.38 -2.90 1.26
N ALA A 87 18.94 -1.78 1.72
CA ALA A 87 20.21 -1.27 1.23
C ALA A 87 21.40 -2.12 1.70
N ALA A 88 21.37 -2.64 2.94
CA ALA A 88 22.47 -3.41 3.52
C ALA A 88 22.62 -4.83 2.94
N ILE A 89 21.52 -5.46 2.53
CA ILE A 89 21.56 -6.81 1.93
C ILE A 89 22.22 -6.86 0.54
N ILE A 90 22.32 -5.71 -0.15
CA ILE A 90 22.91 -5.61 -1.49
C ILE A 90 24.43 -5.76 -1.47
N PRO A 91 25.23 -4.99 -0.70
CA PRO A 91 26.67 -5.20 -0.61
C PRO A 91 27.04 -6.56 -0.01
N LEU A 92 26.12 -7.23 0.69
CA LEU A 92 26.28 -8.60 1.18
C LEU A 92 26.06 -9.68 0.09
N GLY A 93 25.64 -9.29 -1.12
CA GLY A 93 25.38 -10.21 -2.22
C GLY A 93 24.11 -11.05 -2.06
N ILE A 94 23.24 -10.71 -1.10
CA ILE A 94 21.99 -11.44 -0.81
C ILE A 94 20.88 -11.01 -1.77
N ALA A 95 20.84 -9.73 -2.14
CA ALA A 95 19.85 -9.17 -3.05
C ALA A 95 20.51 -8.48 -4.25
N PRO A 96 19.85 -8.49 -5.42
CA PRO A 96 20.37 -7.83 -6.61
C PRO A 96 20.19 -6.30 -6.52
N MET A 97 20.96 -5.56 -7.31
CA MET A 97 20.99 -4.07 -7.29
C MET A 97 19.62 -3.41 -7.49
N GLN A 98 18.69 -4.09 -8.18
CA GLN A 98 17.33 -3.65 -8.42
C GLN A 98 16.56 -3.39 -7.11
N TRP A 99 16.93 -4.04 -6.00
CA TRP A 99 16.33 -3.78 -4.68
C TRP A 99 16.60 -2.38 -4.15
N LEU A 100 17.55 -1.63 -4.72
CA LEU A 100 17.71 -0.19 -4.45
C LEU A 100 16.46 0.61 -4.85
N LEU A 101 15.68 0.15 -5.84
CA LEU A 101 14.43 0.81 -6.20
C LEU A 101 13.42 0.74 -5.04
N VAL A 102 13.30 -0.43 -4.41
CA VAL A 102 12.42 -0.65 -3.25
C VAL A 102 12.93 0.14 -2.05
N ALA A 103 14.22 0.05 -1.75
CA ALA A 103 14.84 0.81 -0.67
C ALA A 103 14.67 2.33 -0.87
N GLY A 104 14.91 2.80 -2.09
CA GLY A 104 14.76 4.20 -2.46
C GLY A 104 13.32 4.71 -2.30
N LEU A 105 12.33 3.90 -2.68
CA LEU A 105 10.90 4.23 -2.48
C LEU A 105 10.55 4.33 -0.99
N GLU A 106 11.10 3.44 -0.16
CA GLU A 106 10.93 3.50 1.30
C GLU A 106 11.50 4.79 1.88
N LEU A 107 12.73 5.14 1.54
CA LEU A 107 13.37 6.37 2.01
C LEU A 107 12.67 7.61 1.49
N ALA A 108 12.38 7.68 0.18
CA ALA A 108 11.77 8.84 -0.46
C ALA A 108 10.41 9.17 0.16
N GLY A 109 9.54 8.18 0.34
CA GLY A 109 8.25 8.44 0.97
C GLY A 109 8.34 8.65 2.49
N ALA A 110 9.34 8.09 3.19
CA ALA A 110 9.58 8.40 4.60
C ALA A 110 10.02 9.86 4.77
N SER A 111 10.95 10.33 3.92
CA SER A 111 11.38 11.73 3.88
C SER A 111 10.22 12.66 3.52
N ALA A 112 9.40 12.32 2.52
CA ALA A 112 8.22 13.11 2.15
C ALA A 112 7.25 13.26 3.33
N THR A 113 6.92 12.17 4.02
CA THR A 113 6.04 12.22 5.20
C THR A 113 6.69 12.96 6.37
N ALA A 114 8.00 12.82 6.60
CA ALA A 114 8.71 13.53 7.66
C ALA A 114 8.71 15.06 7.44
N ILE A 115 9.00 15.49 6.20
CA ILE A 115 8.95 16.90 5.80
C ILE A 115 7.52 17.43 5.93
N ALA A 116 6.53 16.66 5.48
CA ALA A 116 5.13 17.03 5.58
C ALA A 116 4.64 17.15 7.04
N LEU A 117 5.09 16.26 7.93
CA LEU A 117 4.80 16.35 9.37
C LEU A 117 5.48 17.56 10.04
N ALA A 118 6.64 17.98 9.54
CA ALA A 118 7.35 19.16 10.01
C ALA A 118 6.77 20.47 9.46
N SER A 119 6.06 20.42 8.32
CA SER A 119 5.43 21.58 7.68
C SER A 119 4.01 21.81 8.21
N LYS A 120 3.75 22.98 8.81
CA LYS A 120 2.38 23.43 9.19
C LYS A 120 1.59 23.96 7.98
N SER A 121 1.47 23.18 6.92
CA SER A 121 0.79 23.61 5.69
C SER A 121 -0.45 22.77 5.44
N ASP A 122 -1.63 23.39 5.51
CA ASP A 122 -2.91 22.75 5.23
C ASP A 122 -3.22 22.79 3.73
N PHE A 123 -3.55 21.62 3.14
CA PHE A 123 -3.95 21.49 1.74
C PHE A 123 -5.44 21.16 1.64
N ILE A 124 -6.20 21.95 0.88
CA ILE A 124 -7.65 21.79 0.75
C ILE A 124 -7.92 20.73 -0.33
N TYR A 125 -8.10 19.49 0.11
CA TYR A 125 -8.52 18.35 -0.71
C TYR A 125 -9.52 17.49 0.08
N ASN A 126 -10.56 16.97 -0.57
CA ASN A 126 -11.60 16.15 0.04
C ASN A 126 -11.16 14.67 0.10
N PRO A 127 -10.80 14.12 1.27
CA PRO A 127 -10.26 12.77 1.41
C PRO A 127 -11.28 11.66 1.11
N PHE A 128 -12.58 11.96 1.16
CA PHE A 128 -13.65 10.97 0.97
C PHE A 128 -13.86 10.55 -0.48
N ASP A 129 -13.53 11.41 -1.44
CA ASP A 129 -13.57 11.06 -2.87
C ASP A 129 -12.51 9.99 -3.20
N VAL A 130 -11.35 10.04 -2.53
CA VAL A 130 -10.32 9.00 -2.69
C VAL A 130 -10.76 7.68 -2.09
N LEU A 131 -11.41 7.70 -0.92
CA LEU A 131 -11.92 6.48 -0.29
C LEU A 131 -13.00 5.81 -1.16
N ARG A 132 -13.82 6.60 -1.85
CA ARG A 132 -14.82 6.11 -2.82
C ARG A 132 -14.15 5.51 -4.07
N ILE A 133 -13.14 6.17 -4.64
CA ILE A 133 -12.41 5.66 -5.80
C ILE A 133 -11.63 4.39 -5.45
N ALA A 134 -10.92 4.38 -4.32
CA ALA A 134 -10.18 3.22 -3.82
C ALA A 134 -11.10 2.03 -3.54
N SER A 135 -12.25 2.24 -2.89
CA SER A 135 -13.22 1.16 -2.63
C SER A 135 -13.82 0.58 -3.92
N LEU A 136 -14.18 1.42 -4.89
CA LEU A 136 -14.66 0.96 -6.20
C LEU A 136 -13.58 0.18 -6.97
N THR A 137 -12.32 0.64 -6.90
CA THR A 137 -11.19 -0.03 -7.55
C THR A 137 -10.89 -1.37 -6.90
N LEU A 138 -10.89 -1.44 -5.56
CA LEU A 138 -10.70 -2.67 -4.80
C LEU A 138 -11.84 -3.66 -5.02
N ALA A 139 -13.09 -3.20 -5.04
CA ALA A 139 -14.26 -4.04 -5.32
C ALA A 139 -14.18 -4.64 -6.73
N LEU A 140 -13.79 -3.83 -7.72
CA LEU A 140 -13.60 -4.28 -9.10
C LEU A 140 -12.45 -5.30 -9.20
N VAL A 141 -11.31 -5.02 -8.56
CA VAL A 141 -10.15 -5.93 -8.53
C VAL A 141 -10.46 -7.24 -7.80
N ALA A 142 -11.17 -7.18 -6.67
CA ALA A 142 -11.64 -8.35 -5.93
C ALA A 142 -12.63 -9.17 -6.78
N GLY A 143 -13.52 -8.51 -7.51
CA GLY A 143 -14.40 -9.14 -8.48
C GLY A 143 -13.63 -9.86 -9.59
N ILE A 144 -12.61 -9.22 -10.18
CA ILE A 144 -11.75 -9.84 -11.20
C ILE A 144 -11.01 -11.07 -10.64
N LEU A 145 -10.47 -10.99 -9.42
CA LEU A 145 -9.80 -12.12 -8.75
C LEU A 145 -10.77 -13.27 -8.42
N ALA A 146 -12.07 -13.02 -8.38
CA ALA A 146 -13.09 -14.03 -8.10
C ALA A 146 -13.52 -14.84 -9.34
N PHE A 147 -13.25 -14.39 -10.57
CA PHE A 147 -13.67 -15.07 -11.82
C PHE A 147 -12.52 -15.80 -12.55
N LYS A 148 -12.78 -17.02 -13.07
CA LYS A 148 -11.83 -17.78 -13.92
C LYS A 148 -11.69 -17.08 -15.28
N PRO A 149 -10.49 -16.65 -15.71
CA PRO A 149 -9.21 -17.37 -15.61
C PRO A 149 -8.10 -16.72 -14.75
N PHE A 150 -8.37 -15.71 -13.91
CA PHE A 150 -7.33 -14.86 -13.29
C PHE A 150 -7.01 -15.14 -11.80
N GLY A 151 -7.66 -16.11 -11.16
CA GLY A 151 -7.66 -16.23 -9.69
C GLY A 151 -6.57 -17.10 -9.06
N ILE A 152 -5.71 -16.51 -8.23
CA ILE A 152 -5.14 -17.19 -7.06
C ILE A 152 -6.29 -17.34 -6.06
N TYR A 153 -6.86 -18.53 -5.95
CA TYR A 153 -7.90 -18.84 -4.97
C TYR A 153 -7.29 -18.92 -3.57
N GLY A 154 -7.71 -18.04 -2.67
CA GLY A 154 -7.25 -18.09 -1.28
C GLY A 154 -7.54 -16.83 -0.48
N SER A 155 -6.80 -16.67 0.62
CA SER A 155 -6.91 -15.54 1.56
C SER A 155 -6.84 -14.16 0.89
N ALA A 156 -6.23 -14.03 -0.29
CA ALA A 156 -6.11 -12.78 -1.02
C ALA A 156 -7.44 -12.20 -1.51
N SER A 157 -8.25 -12.99 -2.23
CA SER A 157 -9.55 -12.54 -2.71
C SER A 157 -10.55 -12.35 -1.58
N ALA A 158 -10.53 -13.21 -0.56
CA ALA A 158 -11.32 -13.05 0.65
C ALA A 158 -10.94 -11.76 1.41
N PHE A 159 -9.65 -11.49 1.59
CA PHE A 159 -9.17 -10.28 2.23
C PHE A 159 -9.59 -9.03 1.46
N LEU A 160 -9.43 -9.01 0.13
CA LEU A 160 -9.83 -7.85 -0.67
C LEU A 160 -11.33 -7.59 -0.63
N LEU A 161 -12.17 -8.63 -0.63
CA LEU A 161 -13.62 -8.49 -0.44
C LEU A 161 -13.97 -7.94 0.95
N ILE A 162 -13.39 -8.51 2.01
CA ILE A 162 -13.60 -8.05 3.40
C ILE A 162 -13.10 -6.60 3.57
N SER A 163 -11.92 -6.28 3.04
CA SER A 163 -11.36 -4.93 3.09
C SER A 163 -12.19 -3.95 2.27
N SER A 164 -12.72 -4.34 1.10
CA SER A 164 -13.64 -3.50 0.33
C SER A 164 -14.90 -3.17 1.14
N ALA A 165 -15.51 -4.17 1.78
CA ALA A 165 -16.66 -3.95 2.65
C ALA A 165 -16.30 -3.06 3.86
N GLY A 166 -15.12 -3.25 4.46
CA GLY A 166 -14.60 -2.42 5.54
C GLY A 166 -14.36 -0.97 5.14
N MET A 167 -13.85 -0.73 3.92
CA MET A 167 -13.63 0.62 3.38
C MET A 167 -14.94 1.34 3.07
N ILE A 168 -15.95 0.61 2.56
CA ILE A 168 -17.31 1.15 2.36
C ILE A 168 -17.97 1.47 3.70
N TYR A 169 -17.81 0.59 4.71
CA TYR A 169 -18.27 0.85 6.06
C TYR A 169 -17.62 2.10 6.66
N ALA A 170 -16.29 2.23 6.55
CA ALA A 170 -15.57 3.41 7.01
C ALA A 170 -16.03 4.68 6.30
N TYR A 171 -16.25 4.62 4.98
CA TYR A 171 -16.83 5.72 4.21
C TYR A 171 -18.18 6.16 4.79
N HIS A 172 -19.12 5.24 5.00
CA HIS A 172 -20.44 5.59 5.52
C HIS A 172 -20.43 6.04 6.98
N ARG A 173 -19.53 5.49 7.81
CA ARG A 173 -19.49 5.78 9.24
C ARG A 173 -18.79 7.12 9.55
N PHE A 174 -17.77 7.47 8.78
CA PHE A 174 -16.91 8.62 9.07
C PHE A 174 -17.05 9.77 8.08
N ASN A 175 -17.85 9.65 7.03
CA ASN A 175 -18.12 10.76 6.11
C ASN A 175 -18.93 11.87 6.82
N PRO A 176 -18.34 13.07 7.04
CA PRO A 176 -19.00 14.17 7.73
C PRO A 176 -20.17 14.75 6.94
N VAL A 177 -20.31 14.43 5.64
CA VAL A 177 -21.48 14.85 4.84
C VAL A 177 -22.74 14.05 5.21
N GLN A 178 -22.61 12.85 5.78
CA GLN A 178 -23.74 12.02 6.25
C GLN A 178 -24.05 12.20 7.73
N ILE A 179 -23.06 12.61 8.53
CA ILE A 179 -23.25 13.03 9.92
C ILE A 179 -23.62 14.50 9.86
N GLY A 180 -24.90 14.80 9.64
CA GLY A 180 -25.37 16.17 9.48
C GLY A 180 -24.75 17.09 10.54
N GLU A 181 -24.25 18.24 10.08
CA GLU A 181 -24.39 19.46 10.86
C GLU A 181 -25.91 19.64 11.12
N GLN A 182 -26.37 19.02 12.20
CA GLN A 182 -27.46 19.43 13.07
C GLN A 182 -26.85 19.63 14.46
#